data_AF-A0A0D6L7Z7-F1
#
_entry.id   AF-A0A0D6L7Z7-F1
#
_cell.length_a   1.000
_cell.length_b   1.000
_cell.length_c   1.000
_cell.angle_alpha   90.00
_cell.angle_beta   90.00
_cell.angle_gamma   90.00
#
_symmetry.space_group_name_H-M   'P 1'
#
loop_
_entity.id
_entity.type
_entity.pdbx_description
1 polymer ?
#
loop_
_entity_poly.entity_id
_entity_poly.type
_entity_poly.pdbx_seq_one_letter_code
_entity_poly.pdbx_strand_id
1 'polypeptide(L)'
;MSLFKPADGILRTNLSWDDLQESVFEIFGKDAKFGPNKDAKDIGFASGFMSKICLITPDWQTRMDGVPEKFVVKVCSAESSTIFF
;
A
#
# COMPACT_ATOMS: atom_id res chain seq x y z
N MET A 1 -9.52 6.00 28.92
CA MET A 1 -8.35 5.71 28.06
C MET A 1 -8.77 4.66 27.05
N SER A 2 -9.15 5.10 25.86
CA SER A 2 -9.64 4.22 24.79
C SER A 2 -8.43 3.58 24.10
N LEU A 3 -8.25 2.27 24.26
CA LEU A 3 -7.15 1.46 23.69
C LEU A 3 -7.21 1.30 22.15
N PHE A 4 -8.20 1.93 21.51
CA PHE A 4 -8.44 1.85 20.08
C PHE A 4 -8.32 3.26 19.49
N LYS A 5 -7.09 3.71 19.26
CA LYS A 5 -6.87 4.77 18.27
C LYS A 5 -6.83 4.08 16.91
N PRO A 6 -7.80 4.31 16.01
CA PRO A 6 -7.66 3.85 14.64
C PRO A 6 -6.38 4.49 14.08
N ALA A 7 -5.52 3.67 13.46
CA ALA A 7 -4.34 4.21 12.81
C ALA A 7 -4.78 5.08 11.63
N ASP A 8 -4.09 6.20 11.40
CA ASP A 8 -4.43 7.17 10.34
C ASP A 8 -3.81 6.80 8.97
N GLY A 9 -3.17 5.64 8.87
CA GLY A 9 -2.57 5.16 7.63
C GLY A 9 -3.60 4.56 6.64
N ILE A 10 -3.08 4.02 5.54
CA ILE A 10 -3.86 3.46 4.43
C ILE A 10 -4.86 2.43 4.99
N LEU A 11 -6.15 2.68 4.76
CA LEU A 11 -7.25 1.80 5.17
C LEU A 11 -7.28 1.49 6.68
N ARG A 12 -6.94 2.49 7.52
CA ARG A 12 -6.86 2.41 8.98
C ARG A 12 -5.78 1.45 9.51
N THR A 13 -4.74 1.22 8.72
CA THR A 13 -3.53 0.49 9.13
C THR A 13 -2.45 1.47 9.58
N ASN A 14 -1.36 0.98 10.15
CA ASN A 14 -0.19 1.80 10.50
C ASN A 14 0.69 2.15 9.27
N LEU A 15 0.33 1.68 8.07
CA LEU A 15 1.11 1.91 6.86
C LEU A 15 0.81 3.30 6.30
N SER A 16 1.81 4.17 6.21
CA SER A 16 1.68 5.46 5.53
C SER A 16 1.95 5.34 4.02
N TRP A 17 1.55 6.36 3.25
CA TRP A 17 1.91 6.43 1.83
C TRP A 17 3.41 6.59 1.62
N ASP A 18 4.12 7.20 2.57
CA ASP A 18 5.57 7.38 2.52
C ASP A 18 6.29 6.03 2.71
N ASP A 19 5.88 5.21 3.68
CA ASP A 19 6.44 3.87 3.88
C ASP A 19 6.22 2.97 2.64
N LEU A 20 5.03 3.07 2.04
CA LEU A 20 4.71 2.35 0.81
C LEU A 20 5.60 2.85 -0.35
N GLN A 21 5.85 4.16 -0.42
CA GLN A 21 6.65 4.78 -1.46
C GLN A 21 8.11 4.35 -1.38
N GLU A 22 8.68 4.22 -0.17
CA GLU A 22 10.01 3.65 0.04
C GLU A 22 10.10 2.21 -0.46
N SER A 23 9.12 1.37 -0.09
CA SER A 23 9.08 -0.03 -0.55
C SER A 23 8.96 -0.13 -2.07
N VAL A 24 8.17 0.74 -2.69
CA VAL A 24 8.05 0.82 -4.15
C VAL A 24 9.37 1.28 -4.80
N PHE A 25 10.09 2.21 -4.19
CA PHE A 25 11.41 2.63 -4.70
C PHE A 25 12.46 1.53 -4.62
N GLU A 26 12.43 0.68 -3.59
CA GLU A 26 13.34 -0.46 -3.48
C GLU A 26 13.08 -1.50 -4.57
N ILE A 27 11.83 -1.67 -4.97
CA ILE A 27 11.42 -2.74 -5.89
C ILE A 27 11.44 -2.30 -7.35
N PHE A 28 10.89 -1.12 -7.66
CA PHE A 28 10.76 -0.60 -9.02
C PHE A 28 11.77 0.51 -9.35
N GLY A 29 12.52 0.99 -8.35
CA GLY A 29 13.48 2.08 -8.51
C GLY A 29 12.92 3.46 -8.15
N LYS A 30 13.82 4.44 -8.00
CA LYS A 30 13.52 5.80 -7.49
C LYS A 30 12.61 6.64 -8.41
N ASP A 31 12.42 6.19 -9.65
CA ASP A 31 11.56 6.84 -10.62
C ASP A 31 10.07 6.49 -10.43
N ALA A 32 9.79 5.44 -9.63
CA ALA A 32 8.45 4.93 -9.33
C ALA A 32 7.70 5.77 -8.29
N LYS A 33 7.38 7.01 -8.64
CA LYS A 33 6.67 7.95 -7.77
C LYS A 33 5.15 7.89 -7.96
N PHE A 34 4.44 7.82 -6.84
CA PHE A 34 2.99 7.93 -6.82
C PHE A 34 2.50 9.30 -7.28
N GLY A 35 1.38 9.30 -7.99
CA GLY A 35 0.69 10.49 -8.46
C GLY A 35 -0.14 11.20 -7.41
N PRO A 36 -0.66 12.39 -7.79
CA PRO A 36 -1.63 13.11 -6.98
C PRO A 36 -2.98 12.38 -6.88
N ASN A 37 -3.37 11.56 -7.88
CA ASN A 37 -4.63 10.80 -7.86
C ASN A 37 -4.44 9.34 -7.41
N LYS A 38 -3.43 9.09 -6.56
CA LYS A 38 -3.23 7.76 -5.98
C LYS A 38 -4.44 7.33 -5.15
N ASP A 39 -4.83 6.07 -5.29
CA ASP A 39 -5.99 5.49 -4.61
C ASP A 39 -5.65 4.16 -3.95
N ALA A 40 -6.32 3.85 -2.85
CA ALA A 40 -6.17 2.59 -2.13
C ALA A 40 -7.55 2.01 -1.79
N LYS A 41 -7.82 0.81 -2.32
CA LYS A 41 -9.11 0.12 -2.14
C LYS A 41 -8.94 -1.18 -1.36
N ASP A 42 -9.74 -1.37 -0.31
CA ASP A 42 -9.77 -2.66 0.41
C ASP A 42 -10.44 -3.70 -0.49
N ILE A 43 -9.67 -4.70 -0.90
CA ILE A 43 -10.15 -5.88 -1.66
C ILE A 43 -10.13 -7.15 -0.81
N GLY A 44 -9.66 -7.05 0.44
CA GLY A 44 -9.54 -8.17 1.38
C GLY A 44 -10.74 -8.33 2.32
N PHE A 45 -11.81 -7.55 2.13
CA PHE A 45 -13.00 -7.62 2.98
C PHE A 45 -13.56 -9.06 3.01
N ALA A 46 -13.63 -9.64 4.21
CA ALA A 46 -14.02 -11.03 4.50
C ALA A 46 -13.05 -12.17 4.10
N SER A 47 -11.88 -11.87 3.52
CA SER A 47 -10.83 -12.87 3.20
C SER A 47 -9.51 -12.67 3.96
N GLY A 48 -9.39 -11.56 4.71
CA GLY A 48 -8.19 -11.21 5.47
C GLY A 48 -8.13 -11.88 6.84
N PHE A 49 -7.59 -13.10 6.91
CA PHE A 49 -7.17 -13.70 8.17
C PHE A 49 -6.07 -12.80 8.79
N MET A 50 -6.46 -11.93 9.75
CA MET A 50 -5.59 -10.96 10.47
C MET A 50 -4.70 -10.06 9.59
N SER A 51 -5.05 -9.89 8.31
CA SER A 51 -4.32 -9.07 7.35
C SER A 51 -5.27 -8.20 6.55
N LYS A 52 -4.80 -7.02 6.14
CA LYS A 52 -5.51 -6.10 5.25
C LYS A 52 -4.92 -6.21 3.85
N ILE A 53 -5.78 -6.40 2.85
CA ILE A 53 -5.35 -6.50 1.45
C ILE A 53 -5.90 -5.29 0.70
N CYS A 54 -4.97 -4.49 0.20
CA CYS A 54 -5.23 -3.18 -0.38
C CYS A 54 -4.81 -3.21 -1.84
N LEU A 55 -5.73 -2.90 -2.76
CA LEU A 55 -5.40 -2.62 -4.15
C LEU A 55 -4.94 -1.16 -4.23
N ILE A 56 -3.68 -0.96 -4.61
CA ILE A 56 -3.09 0.36 -4.80
C ILE A 56 -3.16 0.72 -6.27
N THR A 57 -3.75 1.88 -6.54
CA THR A 57 -3.70 2.55 -7.84
C THR A 57 -2.71 3.72 -7.73
N PRO A 58 -1.46 3.53 -8.16
CA PRO A 58 -0.38 4.49 -7.93
C PRO A 58 -0.48 5.80 -8.70
N ASP A 59 -1.20 5.84 -9.83
CA ASP A 59 -1.25 7.00 -10.74
C ASP A 59 0.16 7.51 -11.11
N TRP A 60 1.00 6.64 -11.70
CA TRP A 60 2.42 6.93 -11.92
C TRP A 60 2.64 8.28 -12.64
N GLN A 61 3.44 9.16 -12.04
CA GLN A 61 3.76 10.45 -12.66
C GLN A 61 4.72 10.31 -13.85
N THR A 62 5.59 9.31 -13.78
CA THR A 62 6.56 9.01 -14.82
C THR A 62 6.05 7.85 -15.66
N ARG A 63 6.09 8.00 -16.98
CA ARG A 63 5.81 6.89 -17.91
C ARG A 63 6.99 5.91 -17.84
N MET A 64 6.84 4.86 -17.05
CA MET A 64 7.84 3.80 -16.89
C MET A 64 7.36 2.54 -17.58
N ASP A 65 8.24 1.94 -18.38
CA ASP A 65 8.01 0.62 -18.95
C ASP A 65 8.38 -0.45 -17.92
N GLY A 66 7.45 -1.37 -17.64
CA GLY A 66 7.69 -2.51 -16.72
C GLY A 66 7.13 -2.37 -15.30
N VAL A 67 6.40 -1.29 -14.98
CA VAL A 67 5.64 -1.18 -13.72
C VAL A 67 4.18 -1.55 -13.90
N PRO A 68 3.54 -2.18 -12.90
CA PRO A 68 2.12 -2.52 -12.98
C PRO A 68 1.25 -1.26 -12.88
N GLU A 69 0.14 -1.20 -13.63
CA GLU A 69 -0.84 -0.11 -13.53
C GLU A 69 -1.50 -0.04 -12.14
N LYS A 70 -1.66 -1.21 -11.51
CA LYS A 70 -2.21 -1.40 -10.16
C LYS A 70 -1.53 -2.62 -9.54
N PHE A 71 -1.31 -2.59 -8.23
CA PHE A 71 -0.71 -3.70 -7.51
C PHE A 71 -1.40 -3.91 -6.16
N VAL A 72 -1.21 -5.10 -5.58
CA VAL A 72 -1.84 -5.47 -4.32
C VAL A 72 -0.82 -5.37 -3.20
N VAL A 73 -1.22 -4.80 -2.07
CA VAL A 73 -0.41 -4.71 -0.86
C VAL A 73 -1.11 -5.50 0.22
N LYS A 74 -0.40 -6.45 0.81
CA LYS A 74 -0.88 -7.19 1.97
C LYS A 74 -0.18 -6.67 3.21
N VAL A 75 -0.94 -6.00 4.07
CA VAL A 75 -0.47 -5.52 5.36
C VAL A 75 -0.85 -6.54 6.42
N CYS A 76 0.14 -7.23 6.98
CA CYS A 76 -0.05 -8.14 8.09
C CYS A 76 -0.04 -7.36 9.41
N SER A 77 -0.95 -7.69 10.34
CA SER A 77 -0.99 -7.03 11.66
C SER A 77 0.21 -7.38 12.56
N ALA A 78 1.07 -8.32 12.15
CA ALA A 78 2.27 -8.73 12.87
C ALA A 78 3.51 -8.31 12.08
N GLU A 79 4.03 -7.12 12.41
CA GLU A 79 5.39 -6.57 12.19
C GLU A 79 6.14 -6.73 10.84
N SER A 80 5.56 -7.35 9.81
CA SER A 80 6.21 -7.47 8.51
C SER A 80 5.19 -7.31 7.38
N SER A 81 5.17 -6.10 6.80
CA SER A 81 4.41 -5.79 5.60
C SER A 81 5.13 -6.39 4.39
N THR A 82 4.60 -7.46 3.81
CA THR A 82 5.13 -8.07 2.58
C THR A 82 4.27 -7.60 1.40
N ILE A 83 4.87 -6.91 0.44
CA ILE A 83 4.21 -6.53 -0.82
C ILE A 83 4.21 -7.74 -1.75
N PHE A 84 3.03 -8.11 -2.27
CA PHE A 84 2.88 -9.20 -3.24
C PHE A 84 2.48 -8.60 -4.58
N PHE A 85 3.27 -8.84 -5.63
CA PHE A 85 2.96 -8.42 -6.99
C PHE A 85 2.03 -9.39 -7.70
#